data_AF-A0A3C0KR09-F1
#
_entry.id   AF-A0A3C0KR09-F1
#
_cell.length_a   1.000
_cell.length_b   1.000
_cell.length_c   1.000
_cell.angle_alpha   90.00
_cell.angle_beta   90.00
_cell.angle_gamma   90.00
#
_symmetry.space_group_name_H-M   'P 1'
#
loop_
_entity.id
_entity.type
_entity.pdbx_description
1 polymer ?
#
loop_
_entity_poly.entity_id
_entity_poly.type
_entity_poly.pdbx_seq_one_letter_code
_entity_poly.pdbx_strand_id
1 'polypeptide(L)'
;MTVSEWLDNKEAEGVDVSHIVLPDELANDQDPDETIFYKEIRECSILCPDDHPFSTVEQFGHWYYCRGRDKENGPHTTLPQWWMFTKNKDLAIKTAESHIEKR
;
A
#
# COMPACT_ATOMS: atom_id res chain seq x y z
N MET A 1 6.12 18.89 -5.78
CA MET A 1 7.02 17.73 -5.81
C MET A 1 6.13 16.51 -5.82
N THR A 2 6.39 15.54 -6.68
CA THR A 2 5.62 14.28 -6.69
C THR A 2 6.13 13.33 -5.60
N VAL A 3 5.35 12.31 -5.26
CA VAL A 3 5.75 11.17 -4.43
C VAL A 3 7.04 10.55 -4.98
N SER A 4 7.13 10.35 -6.30
CA SER A 4 8.30 9.75 -6.94
C SER A 4 9.57 10.59 -6.79
N GLU A 5 9.49 11.89 -7.06
CA GLU A 5 10.62 12.83 -6.91
C GLU A 5 11.09 12.90 -5.46
N TRP A 6 10.15 12.92 -4.51
CA TRP A 6 10.47 12.97 -3.09
C TRP A 6 11.16 11.69 -2.62
N LEU A 7 10.68 10.52 -3.05
CA LEU A 7 11.30 9.22 -2.73
C LEU A 7 12.70 9.11 -3.31
N ASP A 8 12.92 9.56 -4.56
CA ASP A 8 14.26 9.57 -5.16
C ASP A 8 15.23 10.47 -4.41
N ASN A 9 14.79 11.64 -3.95
CA ASN A 9 15.63 12.52 -3.14
C ASN A 9 16.03 11.86 -1.81
N LYS A 10 15.09 11.15 -1.15
CA LYS A 10 15.36 10.43 0.10
C LYS A 10 16.30 9.24 -0.11
N GLU A 11 16.09 8.47 -1.17
CA GLU A 11 16.99 7.37 -1.53
C GLU A 11 18.41 7.89 -1.86
N ALA A 12 18.53 9.03 -2.55
CA ALA A 12 19.82 9.66 -2.86
C ALA A 12 20.55 10.20 -1.61
N GLU A 13 19.82 10.56 -0.56
CA GLU A 13 20.37 10.89 0.77
C GLU A 13 20.82 9.63 1.55
N GLY A 14 20.60 8.43 1.02
CA GLY A 14 20.91 7.16 1.67
C GLY A 14 19.85 6.71 2.69
N VAL A 15 18.65 7.31 2.66
CA VAL A 15 17.52 6.91 3.51
C VAL A 15 16.86 5.68 2.91
N ASP A 16 16.62 4.66 3.74
CA ASP A 16 15.77 3.54 3.35
C ASP A 16 14.31 4.00 3.25
N VAL A 17 13.80 4.09 2.02
CA VAL A 17 12.43 4.52 1.74
C VAL A 17 11.43 3.37 1.76
N SER A 18 11.86 2.11 1.94
CA SER A 18 11.00 0.94 1.82
C SER A 18 9.78 1.00 2.73
N HIS A 19 9.90 1.53 3.94
CA HIS A 19 8.78 1.65 4.91
C HIS A 19 8.61 3.09 5.40
N ILE A 20 9.05 4.07 4.62
CA ILE A 20 8.96 5.47 5.01
C ILE A 20 7.50 5.92 5.06
N VAL A 21 7.20 6.83 5.98
CA VAL A 21 5.90 7.50 6.05
C VAL A 21 5.96 8.73 5.14
N LEU A 22 5.03 8.82 4.19
CA LEU A 22 4.90 10.01 3.35
C LEU A 22 4.41 11.19 4.19
N PRO A 23 4.88 12.42 3.94
CA PRO A 23 4.26 13.61 4.49
C PRO A 23 2.78 13.70 4.07
N ASP A 24 1.90 14.10 4.99
CA ASP A 24 0.45 14.16 4.73
C ASP A 24 0.10 15.00 3.50
N GLU A 25 0.78 16.13 3.30
CA GLU A 25 0.58 16.98 2.12
C GLU A 25 0.86 16.22 0.81
N LEU A 26 1.88 15.37 0.80
CA LEU A 26 2.28 14.61 -0.39
C LEU A 26 1.36 13.40 -0.64
N ALA A 27 0.92 12.76 0.45
CA ALA A 27 0.04 11.59 0.37
C ALA A 27 -1.39 11.95 -0.07
N ASN A 28 -1.86 13.17 0.21
CA ASN A 28 -3.22 13.61 -0.12
C ASN A 28 -3.32 14.41 -1.44
N ASP A 29 -2.22 14.98 -1.93
CA ASP A 29 -2.23 15.84 -3.13
C ASP A 29 -1.99 15.10 -4.44
N GLN A 30 -1.59 13.82 -4.40
CA GLN A 30 -1.28 13.04 -5.59
C GLN A 30 -2.09 11.76 -5.69
N ASP A 31 -2.87 11.64 -6.77
CA ASP A 31 -3.45 10.38 -7.20
C ASP A 31 -2.38 9.45 -7.77
N PRO A 32 -2.51 8.13 -7.59
CA PRO A 32 -1.63 7.17 -8.25
C PRO A 32 -1.83 7.20 -9.77
N ASP A 33 -0.76 6.95 -10.50
CA ASP A 33 -0.80 6.85 -11.97
C ASP A 33 -1.65 5.64 -12.41
N GLU A 34 -1.54 4.53 -11.67
CA GLU A 34 -2.29 3.29 -11.91
C GLU A 34 -2.46 2.49 -10.61
N THR A 35 -3.64 1.89 -10.40
CA THR A 35 -3.84 0.81 -9.43
C THR A 35 -3.59 -0.53 -10.11
N ILE A 36 -2.45 -1.15 -9.83
CA ILE A 36 -1.99 -2.38 -10.47
C ILE A 36 -2.65 -3.62 -9.87
N PHE A 37 -2.89 -3.59 -8.56
CA PHE A 37 -3.50 -4.68 -7.82
C PHE A 37 -4.44 -4.12 -6.75
N TYR A 38 -5.60 -4.73 -6.59
CA TYR A 38 -6.50 -4.45 -5.49
C TYR A 38 -7.28 -5.71 -5.13
N LYS A 39 -7.29 -6.04 -3.84
CA LYS A 39 -8.09 -7.13 -3.29
C LYS A 39 -8.55 -6.75 -1.88
N GLU A 40 -9.84 -6.93 -1.62
CA GLU A 40 -10.46 -6.65 -0.33
C GLU A 40 -11.33 -7.84 0.07
N ILE A 41 -11.25 -8.24 1.34
CA ILE A 41 -12.11 -9.27 1.92
C ILE A 41 -13.29 -8.57 2.58
N ARG A 42 -14.34 -8.34 1.80
CA ARG A 42 -15.58 -7.71 2.26
C ARG A 42 -16.76 -8.66 2.11
N GLU A 43 -16.91 -9.57 3.07
CA GLU A 43 -18.04 -10.51 3.12
C GLU A 43 -19.31 -9.87 3.76
N CYS A 44 -19.15 -8.69 4.38
CA CYS A 44 -20.22 -7.91 4.97
C CYS A 44 -20.90 -6.98 3.96
N SER A 45 -21.90 -6.21 4.42
CA SER A 45 -22.54 -5.21 3.57
C SER A 45 -21.60 -4.05 3.23
N ILE A 46 -21.84 -3.38 2.10
CA ILE A 46 -21.08 -2.19 1.69
C ILE A 46 -21.14 -1.02 2.69
N LEU A 47 -22.14 -1.01 3.58
CA LEU A 47 -22.34 0.01 4.62
C LEU A 47 -21.74 -0.39 5.97
N CYS A 48 -21.02 -1.51 6.06
CA CYS A 48 -20.36 -1.91 7.28
C CYS A 48 -19.24 -0.92 7.62
N PRO A 49 -19.24 -0.31 8.83
CA PRO A 49 -18.28 0.73 9.20
C PRO A 49 -16.93 0.15 9.69
N ASP A 50 -16.84 -1.17 9.85
CA ASP A 50 -15.66 -1.81 10.42
C ASP A 50 -14.53 -1.93 9.39
N ASP A 51 -13.30 -2.02 9.91
CA ASP A 51 -12.10 -2.19 9.09
C ASP A 51 -12.07 -3.60 8.46
N HIS A 52 -11.87 -3.65 7.14
CA HIS A 52 -11.79 -4.90 6.38
C HIS A 52 -10.35 -5.16 5.92
N PRO A 53 -9.91 -6.43 5.89
CA PRO A 53 -8.64 -6.78 5.27
C PRO A 53 -8.62 -6.38 3.80
N PHE A 54 -7.55 -5.72 3.39
CA PHE A 54 -7.34 -5.33 2.00
C PHE A 54 -5.86 -5.34 1.67
N SER A 55 -5.56 -5.34 0.39
CA SER A 55 -4.22 -5.22 -0.13
C SER A 55 -4.27 -4.58 -1.50
N THR A 56 -3.39 -3.60 -1.74
CA THR A 56 -3.33 -2.86 -3.00
C THR A 56 -1.89 -2.58 -3.41
N VAL A 57 -1.68 -2.39 -4.70
CA VAL A 57 -0.45 -1.88 -5.31
C VAL A 57 -0.81 -0.72 -6.21
N GLU A 58 -0.25 0.45 -5.91
CA GLU A 58 -0.46 1.71 -6.59
C GLU A 58 0.88 2.19 -7.17
N GLN A 59 0.86 2.77 -8.36
CA GLN A 59 2.05 3.28 -9.05
C GLN A 59 2.17 4.80 -8.89
N PHE A 60 3.38 5.25 -8.56
CA PHE A 60 3.77 6.66 -8.54
C PHE A 60 5.09 6.81 -9.30
N GLY A 61 5.04 7.19 -10.57
CA GLY A 61 6.19 7.17 -11.47
C GLY A 61 6.78 5.76 -11.58
N HIS A 62 8.05 5.61 -11.22
CA HIS A 62 8.75 4.31 -11.16
C HIS A 62 8.70 3.64 -9.78
N TRP A 63 7.94 4.19 -8.84
CA TRP A 63 7.75 3.61 -7.52
C TRP A 63 6.41 2.87 -7.44
N TYR A 64 6.44 1.72 -6.77
CA TYR A 64 5.27 0.91 -6.46
C TYR A 64 5.04 0.97 -4.95
N TYR A 65 3.89 1.51 -4.58
CA TYR A 65 3.41 1.58 -3.22
C TYR A 65 2.44 0.43 -2.98
N CYS A 66 2.82 -0.53 -2.15
CA CYS A 66 1.91 -1.59 -1.74
C CYS A 66 1.52 -1.38 -0.28
N ARG A 67 0.23 -1.54 0.02
CA ARG A 67 -0.30 -1.36 1.37
C ARG A 67 -1.53 -2.20 1.61
N GLY A 68 -1.85 -2.41 2.87
CA GLY A 68 -3.03 -3.18 3.22
C GLY A 68 -3.19 -3.40 4.71
N ARG A 69 -4.19 -4.21 5.05
CA ARG A 69 -4.41 -4.75 6.39
C ARG A 69 -4.57 -6.25 6.29
N ASP A 70 -3.83 -6.96 7.13
CA ASP A 70 -3.84 -8.41 7.15
C ASP A 70 -5.19 -8.95 7.63
N LYS A 71 -5.52 -10.16 7.18
CA LYS A 71 -6.70 -10.90 7.62
C LYS A 71 -6.53 -11.41 9.06
N GLU A 72 -7.61 -11.34 9.83
CA GLU A 72 -7.79 -12.03 11.12
C GLU A 72 -8.90 -13.11 11.03
N ASN A 73 -9.39 -13.59 12.17
CA ASN A 73 -10.54 -14.48 12.21
C ASN A 73 -11.82 -13.72 11.84
N GLY A 74 -12.25 -13.84 10.59
CA GLY A 74 -13.50 -13.27 10.08
C GLY A 74 -13.29 -12.19 9.01
N PRO A 75 -14.34 -11.41 8.70
CA PRO A 75 -14.32 -10.40 7.63
C PRO A 75 -13.73 -9.05 8.06
N HIS A 76 -13.48 -8.86 9.36
CA HIS A 76 -12.92 -7.64 9.93
C HIS A 76 -11.52 -7.87 10.47
N THR A 77 -10.73 -6.81 10.56
CA THR A 77 -9.38 -6.85 11.14
C THR A 77 -9.10 -5.59 11.95
N THR A 78 -8.47 -5.80 13.10
CA THR A 78 -7.92 -4.77 13.97
C THR A 78 -6.41 -4.59 13.77
N LEU A 79 -5.81 -5.38 12.88
CA LEU A 79 -4.38 -5.30 12.59
C LEU A 79 -4.02 -3.94 11.98
N PRO A 80 -2.83 -3.41 12.33
CA PRO A 80 -2.36 -2.15 11.78
C PRO A 80 -2.18 -2.26 10.26
N GLN A 81 -2.32 -1.13 9.58
CA GLN A 81 -1.99 -1.06 8.15
C GLN A 81 -0.49 -1.30 7.98
N TRP A 82 -0.13 -2.17 7.04
CA TRP A 82 1.23 -2.35 6.56
C TRP A 82 1.41 -1.62 5.24
N TRP A 83 2.65 -1.29 4.90
CA TRP A 83 3.00 -0.75 3.59
C TRP A 83 4.46 -0.99 3.24
N MET A 84 4.76 -0.93 1.95
CA MET A 84 6.13 -0.96 1.43
C MET A 84 6.21 -0.20 0.09
N PHE A 85 7.28 0.57 -0.10
CA PHE A 85 7.71 1.13 -1.38
C PHE A 85 8.80 0.28 -2.02
N THR A 86 8.73 0.11 -3.33
CA THR A 86 9.79 -0.55 -4.12
C THR A 86 9.79 -0.07 -5.56
N LYS A 87 10.95 -0.11 -6.23
CA LYS A 87 11.05 0.09 -7.68
C LYS A 87 10.75 -1.19 -8.49
N ASN A 88 10.55 -2.32 -7.81
CA ASN A 88 10.29 -3.61 -8.43
C ASN A 88 8.80 -3.96 -8.40
N LYS A 89 8.16 -3.92 -9.57
CA LYS A 89 6.73 -4.22 -9.75
C LYS A 89 6.35 -5.61 -9.24
N ASP A 90 7.10 -6.63 -9.65
CA ASP A 90 6.80 -8.02 -9.31
C ASP A 90 6.92 -8.26 -7.80
N LEU A 91 7.90 -7.61 -7.16
CA LEU A 91 8.05 -7.65 -5.71
C LEU A 91 6.86 -6.99 -5.00
N ALA A 92 6.38 -5.85 -5.50
CA ALA A 92 5.21 -5.18 -4.93
C ALA A 92 3.95 -6.05 -5.02
N ILE A 93 3.68 -6.63 -6.20
CA ILE A 93 2.52 -7.51 -6.42
C ILE A 93 2.62 -8.75 -5.52
N LYS A 94 3.77 -9.44 -5.52
CA LYS A 94 3.97 -10.63 -4.71
C LYS A 94 3.81 -10.36 -3.21
N THR A 95 4.27 -9.20 -2.75
CA THR A 95 4.10 -8.76 -1.36
C THR A 95 2.61 -8.56 -1.07
N ALA A 96 1.92 -7.79 -1.91
CA ALA A 96 0.49 -7.54 -1.77
C ALA A 96 -0.36 -8.83 -1.76
N GLU A 97 -0.10 -9.77 -2.67
CA GLU A 97 -0.76 -11.08 -2.70
C GLU A 97 -0.51 -11.87 -1.41
N SER A 98 0.74 -11.89 -0.93
CA SER A 98 1.10 -12.67 0.27
C SER A 98 0.37 -12.21 1.54
N HIS A 99 0.09 -10.92 1.66
CA HIS A 99 -0.60 -10.33 2.81
C HIS A 99 -2.12 -10.60 2.82
N ILE A 100 -2.72 -10.85 1.66
CA ILE A 100 -4.18 -11.03 1.54
C ILE A 100 -4.60 -12.48 1.30
N GLU A 101 -3.73 -13.32 0.74
CA GLU A 101 -4.06 -14.72 0.40
C GLU A 101 -3.71 -15.72 1.49
N LYS A 102 -2.77 -15.38 2.39
CA LYS A 102 -2.26 -16.30 3.41
C LYS A 102 -2.35 -15.70 4.80
N ARG A 103 -3.45 -15.98 5.50
CA ARG A 103 -3.50 -16.22 6.96
C ARG A 103 -4.86 -16.72 7.39
#